data_AF-A0A3R9PC28-F1
#
_entry.id   AF-A0A3R9PC28-F1
#
_cell.length_a   1.000
_cell.length_b   1.000
_cell.length_c   1.000
_cell.angle_alpha   90.00
_cell.angle_beta   90.00
_cell.angle_gamma   90.00
#
_symmetry.space_group_name_H-M   'P 1'
#
loop_
_entity.id
_entity.type
_entity.pdbx_description
1 polymer ?
#
loop_
_entity_poly.entity_id
_entity_poly.type
_entity_poly.pdbx_seq_one_letter_code
_entity_poly.pdbx_strand_id
1 'polypeptide(L)'
;MLKYLSEHKDERTQVDVKSLEEGPHHLEYYSYDSLVSPEILREAIKAERNGYDAFIIGCFYDPALHEAREVTRIVVTGPGESSIFLASLLGNKFSIIVGRRKWIPLMEENVIKYGMRDKLTSFKHIGLGVHDLHKDEEETKRRTVQAAKEAIDEGAEVIILGCTVFFGFYRELQSTLGVPVIDPVIAALKVAEMKVDIKRKFGWSYSRIGLYEMPPLNEIQEWNLFK
;
A
#
# COMPACT_ATOMS: atom_id res chain seq x y z
N MET A 1 5.74 13.83 -1.76
CA MET A 1 5.50 12.71 -0.81
C MET A 1 5.81 13.06 0.64
N LEU A 2 7.06 13.32 1.05
CA LEU A 2 7.40 13.59 2.46
C LEU A 2 6.57 14.72 3.10
N LYS A 3 6.41 15.85 2.40
CA LYS A 3 5.55 16.96 2.85
C LYS A 3 4.11 16.48 3.12
N TYR A 4 3.55 15.72 2.20
CA TYR A 4 2.19 15.19 2.30
C TYR A 4 2.02 14.25 3.50
N LEU A 5 2.96 13.32 3.71
CA LEU A 5 2.96 12.42 4.87
C LEU A 5 3.14 13.19 6.19
N SER A 6 3.96 14.26 6.20
CA SER A 6 4.21 15.08 7.39
C SER A 6 2.96 15.80 7.89
N GLU A 7 2.01 16.11 7.00
CA GLU A 7 0.72 16.71 7.34
C GLU A 7 -0.27 15.69 7.92
N HIS A 8 -0.01 14.38 7.78
CA HIS A 8 -0.95 13.32 8.16
C HIS A 8 -0.42 12.38 9.25
N LYS A 9 0.89 12.39 9.54
CA LYS A 9 1.49 11.58 10.61
C LYS A 9 1.01 12.03 12.00
N ASP A 10 1.09 11.13 12.97
CA ASP A 10 0.93 11.49 14.38
C ASP A 10 2.11 12.39 14.84
N GLU A 11 1.87 13.19 15.87
CA GLU A 11 2.87 14.13 16.41
C GLU A 11 4.17 13.42 16.83
N ARG A 12 4.04 12.22 17.39
CA ARG A 12 5.15 11.40 17.89
C ARG A 12 5.88 10.61 16.81
N THR A 13 5.40 10.64 15.57
CA THR A 13 5.97 9.88 14.46
C THR A 13 6.99 10.75 13.72
N GLN A 14 8.14 10.18 13.38
CA GLN A 14 9.04 10.74 12.38
C GLN A 14 8.91 9.91 11.10
N VAL A 15 8.91 10.57 9.95
CA VAL A 15 8.79 9.91 8.65
C VAL A 15 9.95 10.33 7.77
N ASP A 16 10.65 9.34 7.23
CA ASP A 16 11.62 9.52 6.17
C ASP A 16 11.07 8.85 4.89
N VAL A 17 11.29 9.49 3.74
CA VAL A 17 10.85 8.97 2.44
C VAL A 17 12.08 8.76 1.58
N LYS A 18 12.22 7.53 1.07
CA LYS A 18 13.35 7.14 0.24
C LYS A 18 12.84 6.49 -1.05
N SER A 19 13.44 6.90 -2.17
CA SER A 19 13.31 6.21 -3.45
C SER A 19 14.40 5.16 -3.57
N LEU A 20 14.11 4.05 -4.26
CA LEU A 20 15.15 3.10 -4.65
C LEU A 20 16.15 3.79 -5.60
N GLU A 21 17.43 3.48 -5.44
CA GLU A 21 18.50 4.10 -6.25
C GLU A 21 18.48 3.58 -7.69
N GLU A 22 18.10 2.31 -7.86
CA GLU A 22 17.97 1.65 -9.15
C GLU A 22 16.57 1.05 -9.33
N GLY A 23 16.17 0.88 -10.59
CA GLY A 23 14.91 0.25 -10.97
C GLY A 23 14.04 1.12 -11.88
N PRO A 24 12.88 0.59 -12.30
CA PRO A 24 11.95 1.31 -13.15
C PRO A 24 11.26 2.46 -12.42
N HIS A 25 10.90 3.51 -13.15
CA HIS A 25 10.21 4.69 -12.60
C HIS A 25 8.74 4.47 -12.22
N HIS A 26 8.21 3.28 -12.52
CA HIS A 26 6.85 2.85 -12.20
C HIS A 26 6.81 1.30 -12.15
N LEU A 27 5.79 0.71 -11.53
CA LEU A 27 5.67 -0.75 -11.36
C LEU A 27 4.51 -1.38 -12.13
N GLU A 28 4.12 -0.81 -13.27
CA GLU A 28 2.91 -1.24 -14.01
C GLU A 28 3.00 -2.63 -14.69
N TYR A 29 4.10 -3.35 -14.50
CA TYR A 29 4.37 -4.66 -15.09
C TYR A 29 4.94 -5.61 -14.04
N TYR A 30 4.57 -6.89 -14.10
CA TYR A 30 5.13 -7.95 -13.22
C TYR A 30 6.66 -7.99 -13.24
N SER A 31 7.27 -7.85 -14.42
CA SER A 31 8.73 -7.84 -14.53
C SER A 31 9.36 -6.69 -13.74
N TYR A 32 8.70 -5.53 -13.67
CA TYR A 32 9.21 -4.36 -12.96
C TYR A 32 9.11 -4.56 -11.45
N ASP A 33 8.02 -5.17 -10.98
CA ASP A 33 7.84 -5.60 -9.60
C ASP A 33 8.96 -6.59 -9.17
N SER A 34 9.21 -7.62 -9.99
CA SER A 34 10.27 -8.59 -9.73
C SER A 34 11.67 -7.97 -9.69
N LEU A 35 11.95 -6.95 -10.52
CA LEU A 35 13.24 -6.27 -10.55
C LEU A 35 13.50 -5.44 -9.28
N VAL A 36 12.47 -4.91 -8.63
CA VAL A 36 12.63 -4.08 -7.42
C VAL A 36 12.53 -4.87 -6.11
N SER A 37 11.94 -6.07 -6.14
CA SER A 37 11.70 -6.89 -4.94
C SER A 37 12.97 -7.11 -4.09
N PRO A 38 14.15 -7.48 -4.65
CA PRO A 38 15.36 -7.63 -3.84
C PRO A 38 15.80 -6.34 -3.15
N GLU A 39 15.62 -5.20 -3.81
CA GLU A 39 16.04 -3.90 -3.28
C GLU A 39 15.10 -3.41 -2.17
N ILE A 40 13.80 -3.69 -2.30
CA ILE A 40 12.82 -3.45 -1.21
C ILE A 40 13.23 -4.21 0.05
N LEU A 41 13.68 -5.47 -0.09
CA LEU A 41 14.14 -6.27 1.05
C LEU A 41 15.40 -5.70 1.68
N ARG A 42 16.39 -5.27 0.87
CA ARG A 42 17.59 -4.60 1.38
C ARG A 42 17.25 -3.35 2.16
N GLU A 43 16.34 -2.52 1.65
CA GLU A 43 15.93 -1.28 2.31
C GLU A 43 15.13 -1.54 3.59
N ALA A 44 14.29 -2.59 3.64
CA ALA A 44 13.60 -2.99 4.87
C ALA A 44 14.60 -3.42 5.97
N ILE A 45 15.59 -4.25 5.62
CA ILE A 45 16.65 -4.69 6.53
C ILE A 45 17.51 -3.51 6.98
N LYS A 46 17.84 -2.60 6.06
CA LYS A 46 18.60 -1.39 6.35
C LYS A 46 17.83 -0.46 7.29
N ALA A 47 16.52 -0.30 7.10
CA ALA A 47 15.67 0.47 8.00
C ALA A 47 15.69 -0.13 9.42
N GLU A 48 15.57 -1.45 9.56
CA GLU A 48 15.69 -2.11 10.86
C GLU A 48 17.06 -1.86 11.51
N ARG A 49 18.16 -2.03 10.75
CA ARG A 49 19.53 -1.77 11.24
C ARG A 49 19.74 -0.32 11.68
N ASN A 50 19.05 0.62 11.02
CA ASN A 50 19.10 2.05 11.35
C ASN A 50 18.15 2.44 12.49
N GLY A 51 17.45 1.49 13.10
CA GLY A 51 16.62 1.71 14.28
C GLY A 51 15.21 2.24 14.00
N TYR A 52 14.69 2.06 12.77
CA TYR A 52 13.30 2.40 12.46
C TYR A 52 12.34 1.41 13.14
N ASP A 53 11.14 1.88 13.51
CA ASP A 53 10.10 1.03 14.08
C ASP A 53 9.21 0.35 13.03
N ALA A 54 9.12 0.96 11.85
CA ALA A 54 8.27 0.54 10.75
C ALA A 54 8.88 0.84 9.38
N PHE A 55 8.51 0.04 8.39
CA PHE A 55 8.81 0.20 6.98
C PHE A 55 7.52 0.17 6.16
N ILE A 56 7.31 1.19 5.33
CA ILE A 56 6.14 1.31 4.46
C ILE A 56 6.58 1.08 3.02
N ILE A 57 5.99 0.09 2.35
CA ILE A 57 6.22 -0.15 0.93
C ILE A 57 5.55 0.95 0.10
N GLY A 58 6.23 1.46 -0.92
CA GLY A 58 5.78 2.64 -1.67
C GLY A 58 4.76 2.40 -2.79
N CYS A 59 4.30 1.17 -3.00
CA CYS A 59 3.44 0.79 -4.11
C CYS A 59 2.19 0.03 -3.65
N PHE A 60 1.05 0.29 -4.29
CA PHE A 60 -0.24 -0.36 -3.99
C PHE A 60 -0.24 -1.87 -4.26
N TYR A 61 0.65 -2.36 -5.13
CA TYR A 61 0.78 -3.81 -5.37
C TYR A 61 1.37 -4.57 -4.19
N ASP A 62 1.87 -3.86 -3.18
CA ASP A 62 2.53 -4.40 -2.00
C ASP A 62 3.71 -5.35 -2.33
N PRO A 63 4.62 -4.92 -3.21
CA PRO A 63 5.77 -5.74 -3.63
C PRO A 63 6.65 -6.14 -2.44
N ALA A 64 7.05 -7.40 -2.40
CA ALA A 64 7.87 -7.99 -1.35
C ALA A 64 7.32 -7.83 0.10
N LEU A 65 6.00 -7.65 0.27
CA LEU A 65 5.40 -7.41 1.59
C LEU A 65 5.60 -8.58 2.56
N HIS A 66 5.37 -9.81 2.13
CA HIS A 66 5.49 -10.96 3.01
C HIS A 66 6.95 -11.28 3.30
N GLU A 67 7.79 -11.17 2.28
CA GLU A 67 9.23 -11.36 2.32
C GLU A 67 9.88 -10.35 3.29
N ALA A 68 9.48 -9.08 3.26
CA ALA A 68 10.00 -8.07 4.19
C ALA A 68 9.58 -8.34 5.65
N ARG A 69 8.37 -8.86 5.88
CA ARG A 69 7.92 -9.28 7.22
C ARG A 69 8.66 -10.50 7.72
N GLU A 70 9.01 -11.40 6.81
CA GLU A 70 9.77 -12.60 7.09
C GLU A 70 11.17 -12.25 7.59
N VAL A 71 11.90 -11.37 6.88
CA VAL A 71 13.32 -11.10 7.15
C VAL A 71 13.59 -9.97 8.16
N THR A 72 12.57 -9.21 8.58
CA THR A 72 12.71 -8.11 9.56
C THR A 72 11.80 -8.28 10.76
N ARG A 73 12.12 -7.67 11.91
CA ARG A 73 11.29 -7.65 13.12
C ARG A 73 10.48 -6.37 13.26
N ILE A 74 10.80 -5.32 12.52
CA ILE A 74 10.04 -4.05 12.49
C ILE A 74 8.66 -4.24 11.86
N VAL A 75 7.76 -3.28 12.05
CA VAL A 75 6.44 -3.32 11.41
C VAL A 75 6.62 -3.10 9.89
N VAL A 76 5.95 -3.89 9.06
CA VAL A 76 5.94 -3.70 7.60
C VAL A 76 4.52 -3.61 7.06
N THR A 77 4.21 -2.54 6.34
CA THR A 77 2.88 -2.27 5.80
C THR A 77 2.91 -1.95 4.31
N GLY A 78 1.95 -2.52 3.59
CA GLY A 78 1.67 -2.22 2.19
C GLY A 78 0.45 -1.29 2.04
N PRO A 79 0.47 -0.30 1.13
CA PRO A 79 -0.67 0.56 0.83
C PRO A 79 -1.92 -0.19 0.37
N GLY A 80 -1.78 -1.28 -0.40
CA GLY A 80 -2.93 -2.06 -0.87
C GLY A 80 -3.65 -2.76 0.26
N GLU A 81 -2.92 -3.59 1.00
CA GLU A 81 -3.36 -4.35 2.17
C GLU A 81 -3.98 -3.41 3.21
N SER A 82 -3.29 -2.32 3.55
CA SER A 82 -3.76 -1.35 4.55
C SER A 82 -5.06 -0.70 4.13
N SER A 83 -5.18 -0.30 2.86
CA SER A 83 -6.41 0.33 2.34
C SER A 83 -7.59 -0.64 2.36
N ILE A 84 -7.37 -1.88 1.93
CA ILE A 84 -8.41 -2.91 1.88
C ILE A 84 -8.93 -3.24 3.29
N PHE A 85 -8.03 -3.44 4.26
CA PHE A 85 -8.45 -3.72 5.63
C PHE A 85 -9.19 -2.53 6.25
N LEU A 86 -8.72 -1.29 6.06
CA LEU A 86 -9.44 -0.12 6.56
C LEU A 86 -10.82 0.03 5.90
N ALA A 87 -10.94 -0.18 4.58
CA ALA A 87 -12.23 -0.14 3.90
C ALA A 87 -13.21 -1.16 4.48
N SER A 88 -12.72 -2.36 4.83
CA SER A 88 -13.52 -3.43 5.42
C SER A 88 -14.08 -3.10 6.82
N LEU A 89 -13.51 -2.11 7.50
CA LEU A 89 -13.97 -1.59 8.80
C LEU A 89 -14.95 -0.42 8.65
N LEU A 90 -14.94 0.26 7.50
CA LEU A 90 -15.71 1.47 7.25
C LEU A 90 -17.00 1.23 6.46
N GLY A 91 -17.11 0.09 5.78
CA GLY A 91 -18.31 -0.30 5.04
C GLY A 91 -18.39 -1.82 4.82
N ASN A 92 -19.57 -2.27 4.40
CA ASN A 92 -19.82 -3.66 4.04
C ASN A 92 -19.05 -4.06 2.77
N LYS A 93 -19.03 -3.17 1.78
CA LYS A 93 -18.45 -3.37 0.46
C LYS A 93 -17.56 -2.21 0.04
N PHE A 94 -16.54 -2.48 -0.75
CA PHE A 94 -15.65 -1.45 -1.30
C PHE A 94 -15.38 -1.67 -2.79
N SER A 95 -14.97 -0.60 -3.48
CA SER A 95 -14.44 -0.67 -4.84
C SER A 95 -13.09 0.04 -4.94
N ILE A 96 -12.27 -0.39 -5.89
CA ILE A 96 -10.93 0.15 -6.11
C ILE A 96 -10.90 0.88 -7.47
N ILE A 97 -10.53 2.16 -7.46
CA ILE A 97 -10.33 2.95 -8.67
C ILE A 97 -8.86 2.89 -9.08
N VAL A 98 -8.59 2.38 -10.28
CA VAL A 98 -7.24 2.17 -10.81
C VAL A 98 -6.97 3.08 -11.99
N GLY A 99 -5.69 3.32 -12.29
CA GLY A 99 -5.29 4.07 -13.48
C GLY A 99 -5.62 3.31 -14.76
N ARG A 100 -5.06 2.10 -14.93
CA ARG A 100 -5.23 1.29 -16.15
C ARG A 100 -5.96 -0.01 -15.89
N ARG A 101 -6.73 -0.46 -16.89
CA ARG A 101 -7.36 -1.79 -16.92
C ARG A 101 -6.37 -2.94 -16.70
N LYS A 102 -5.12 -2.81 -17.19
CA LYS A 102 -4.06 -3.82 -17.05
C LYS A 102 -3.76 -4.16 -15.59
N TRP A 103 -3.93 -3.23 -14.67
CA TRP A 103 -3.58 -3.40 -13.26
C TRP A 103 -4.57 -4.30 -12.52
N ILE A 104 -5.82 -4.39 -13.02
CA ILE A 104 -6.94 -5.03 -12.34
C ILE A 104 -6.66 -6.51 -12.00
N PRO A 105 -6.21 -7.39 -12.92
CA PRO A 105 -6.06 -8.80 -12.59
C PRO A 105 -5.07 -9.06 -11.45
N LEU A 106 -3.94 -8.34 -11.44
CA LEU A 106 -2.94 -8.44 -10.37
C LEU A 106 -3.52 -7.96 -9.02
N MET A 107 -4.21 -6.81 -9.04
CA MET A 107 -4.79 -6.26 -7.81
C MET A 107 -5.95 -7.12 -7.30
N GLU A 108 -6.71 -7.78 -8.18
CA GLU A 108 -7.75 -8.73 -7.82
C GLU A 108 -7.15 -9.99 -7.14
N GLU A 109 -6.03 -10.51 -7.65
CA GLU A 109 -5.29 -11.57 -6.97
C GLU A 109 -4.86 -11.15 -5.56
N ASN A 110 -4.42 -9.90 -5.36
CA ASN A 110 -4.08 -9.40 -4.04
C ASN A 110 -5.30 -9.29 -3.11
N VAL A 111 -6.44 -8.80 -3.60
CA VAL A 111 -7.70 -8.80 -2.82
C VAL A 111 -8.08 -10.22 -2.38
N ILE A 112 -7.90 -11.22 -3.25
CA ILE A 112 -8.15 -12.62 -2.94
C ILE A 112 -7.15 -13.12 -1.88
N LYS A 113 -5.85 -12.85 -2.04
CA LYS A 113 -4.79 -13.22 -1.07
C LYS A 113 -5.05 -12.63 0.31
N TYR A 114 -5.64 -11.44 0.39
CA TYR A 114 -6.02 -10.80 1.66
C TYR A 114 -7.36 -11.28 2.22
N GLY A 115 -8.04 -12.24 1.58
CA GLY A 115 -9.30 -12.80 2.04
C GLY A 115 -10.50 -11.86 1.88
N MET A 116 -10.41 -10.89 0.96
CA MET A 116 -11.38 -9.78 0.85
C MET A 116 -12.21 -9.84 -0.43
N ARG A 117 -12.16 -10.96 -1.15
CA ARG A 117 -12.92 -11.18 -2.39
C ARG A 117 -14.41 -10.85 -2.23
N ASP A 118 -15.02 -11.36 -1.17
CA ASP A 118 -16.46 -11.18 -0.93
C ASP A 118 -16.83 -9.76 -0.48
N LYS A 119 -15.86 -8.90 -0.16
CA LYS A 119 -16.09 -7.49 0.15
C LYS A 119 -15.86 -6.56 -1.03
N LEU A 120 -15.21 -7.03 -2.09
CA LEU A 120 -15.00 -6.25 -3.31
C LEU A 120 -16.30 -6.21 -4.14
N THR A 121 -16.79 -5.01 -4.43
CA THR A 121 -17.87 -4.78 -5.39
C THR A 121 -17.33 -4.78 -6.81
N SER A 122 -16.37 -3.90 -7.10
CA SER A 122 -15.78 -3.79 -8.44
C SER A 122 -14.42 -3.10 -8.46
N PHE A 123 -13.71 -3.32 -9.56
CA PHE A 123 -12.63 -2.44 -10.01
C PHE A 123 -13.15 -1.51 -11.10
N LYS A 124 -12.77 -0.23 -11.05
CA LYS A 124 -13.03 0.73 -12.14
C LYS A 124 -11.73 1.39 -12.55
N HIS A 125 -11.52 1.61 -13.85
CA HIS A 125 -10.30 2.25 -14.34
C HIS A 125 -10.58 3.62 -14.96
N ILE A 126 -9.63 4.54 -14.85
CA ILE A 126 -9.75 5.89 -15.43
C ILE A 126 -8.94 6.10 -16.72
N GLY A 127 -8.24 5.06 -17.18
CA GLY A 127 -7.47 5.06 -18.43
C GLY A 127 -6.22 5.95 -18.39
N LEU A 128 -5.60 6.12 -17.21
CA LEU A 128 -4.40 6.94 -17.01
C LEU A 128 -3.24 6.09 -16.49
N GLY A 129 -2.03 6.28 -17.02
CA GLY A 129 -0.82 5.66 -16.50
C GLY A 129 -0.31 6.37 -15.23
N VAL A 130 0.69 5.80 -14.57
CA VAL A 130 1.25 6.37 -13.32
C VAL A 130 1.74 7.81 -13.55
N HIS A 131 2.39 8.07 -14.67
CA HIS A 131 2.91 9.40 -15.01
C HIS A 131 1.86 10.41 -15.44
N ASP A 132 0.60 9.99 -15.66
CA ASP A 132 -0.46 10.87 -16.18
C ASP A 132 -1.36 11.44 -15.08
N LEU A 133 -1.40 10.82 -13.90
CA LEU A 133 -2.33 11.15 -12.80
C LEU A 133 -2.24 12.61 -12.30
N HIS A 134 -1.05 13.22 -12.35
CA HIS A 134 -0.85 14.62 -11.95
C HIS A 134 -0.57 15.57 -13.12
N LYS A 135 -0.66 15.11 -14.38
CA LYS A 135 -0.49 16.00 -15.54
C LYS A 135 -1.69 16.92 -15.72
N ASP A 136 -2.88 16.38 -15.50
CA ASP A 136 -4.15 17.10 -15.50
C ASP A 136 -4.99 16.57 -14.34
N GLU A 137 -4.90 17.28 -13.21
CA GLU A 137 -5.58 16.90 -11.97
C GLU A 137 -7.10 17.04 -12.07
N GLU A 138 -7.60 18.02 -12.82
CA GLU A 138 -9.05 18.21 -13.02
C GLU A 138 -9.64 17.06 -13.84
N GLU A 139 -8.98 16.66 -14.93
CA GLU A 139 -9.43 15.50 -15.71
C GLU A 139 -9.31 14.20 -14.91
N THR A 140 -8.24 14.03 -14.14
CA THR A 140 -8.06 12.87 -13.25
C THR A 140 -9.19 12.78 -12.23
N LYS A 141 -9.51 13.89 -11.55
CA LYS A 141 -10.63 13.97 -10.60
C LYS A 141 -11.96 13.69 -11.29
N ARG A 142 -12.24 14.32 -12.43
CA ARG A 142 -13.49 14.13 -13.18
C ARG A 142 -13.71 12.65 -13.55
N ARG A 143 -12.70 11.98 -14.09
CA ARG A 143 -12.77 10.55 -14.41
C ARG A 143 -12.92 9.67 -13.16
N THR A 144 -12.21 10.01 -12.09
CA THR A 144 -12.28 9.28 -10.82
C THR A 144 -13.66 9.39 -10.18
N VAL A 145 -14.28 10.58 -10.18
CA VAL A 145 -15.66 10.78 -9.69
C VAL A 145 -16.64 9.96 -10.52
N GLN A 146 -16.52 9.97 -11.85
CA GLN A 146 -17.40 9.19 -12.73
C GLN A 146 -17.29 7.69 -12.42
N ALA A 147 -16.07 7.16 -12.39
CA ALA A 147 -15.81 5.76 -12.07
C ALA A 147 -16.30 5.37 -10.67
N ALA A 148 -16.10 6.24 -9.68
CA ALA A 148 -16.53 6.00 -8.31
C ALA A 148 -18.06 6.01 -8.17
N LYS A 149 -18.78 6.90 -8.87
CA LYS A 149 -20.25 6.89 -8.89
C LYS A 149 -20.79 5.57 -9.44
N GLU A 150 -20.24 5.07 -10.53
CA GLU A 150 -20.64 3.77 -11.08
C GLU A 150 -20.39 2.62 -10.09
N ALA A 151 -19.29 2.66 -9.35
CA ALA A 151 -19.02 1.67 -8.30
C ALA A 151 -19.99 1.78 -7.12
N ILE A 152 -20.38 3.01 -6.73
CA ILE A 152 -21.36 3.26 -5.67
C ILE A 152 -22.74 2.75 -6.10
N ASP A 153 -23.14 2.98 -7.36
CA ASP A 153 -24.40 2.46 -7.92
C ASP A 153 -24.42 0.91 -7.96
N GLU A 154 -23.26 0.27 -8.04
CA GLU A 154 -23.08 -1.19 -7.92
C GLU A 154 -23.05 -1.69 -6.46
N GLY A 155 -23.14 -0.79 -5.47
CA GLY A 155 -23.22 -1.10 -4.05
C GLY A 155 -21.90 -0.95 -3.27
N ALA A 156 -20.90 -0.25 -3.80
CA ALA A 156 -19.71 0.12 -3.03
C ALA A 156 -20.06 1.20 -1.99
N GLU A 157 -19.69 0.96 -0.73
CA GLU A 157 -19.87 1.92 0.38
C GLU A 157 -18.59 2.69 0.69
N VAL A 158 -17.43 2.18 0.23
CA VAL A 158 -16.11 2.79 0.41
C VAL A 158 -15.34 2.73 -0.91
N ILE A 159 -14.65 3.82 -1.25
CA ILE A 159 -13.82 3.90 -2.44
C ILE A 159 -12.35 3.92 -2.05
N ILE A 160 -11.54 3.07 -2.68
CA ILE A 160 -10.08 3.04 -2.50
C ILE A 160 -9.40 3.60 -3.75
N LEU A 161 -8.47 4.53 -3.57
CA LEU A 161 -7.62 5.00 -4.66
C LEU A 161 -6.47 4.01 -4.89
N GLY A 162 -6.50 3.29 -6.00
CA GLY A 162 -5.68 2.11 -6.29
C GLY A 162 -4.24 2.37 -6.73
N CYS A 163 -3.65 3.50 -6.36
CA CYS A 163 -2.24 3.81 -6.61
C CYS A 163 -1.76 4.87 -5.62
N THR A 164 -0.52 4.74 -5.13
CA THR A 164 0.08 5.74 -4.22
C THR A 164 0.25 7.10 -4.86
N VAL A 165 0.22 7.19 -6.19
CA VAL A 165 0.25 8.46 -6.96
C VAL A 165 -1.12 9.15 -7.00
N PHE A 166 -2.20 8.56 -6.48
CA PHE A 166 -3.45 9.31 -6.25
C PHE A 166 -3.41 10.22 -5.01
N PHE A 167 -2.26 10.31 -4.33
CA PHE A 167 -2.17 11.03 -3.07
C PHE A 167 -2.67 12.48 -3.23
N GLY A 168 -3.49 12.93 -2.28
CA GLY A 168 -4.03 14.28 -2.26
C GLY A 168 -5.42 14.45 -2.88
N PHE A 169 -5.89 13.52 -3.73
CA PHE A 169 -7.23 13.64 -4.33
C PHE A 169 -8.39 13.30 -3.38
N TYR A 170 -8.12 12.54 -2.31
CA TYR A 170 -9.19 11.94 -1.50
C TYR A 170 -10.16 12.95 -0.87
N ARG A 171 -9.70 14.13 -0.43
CA ARG A 171 -10.56 15.10 0.28
C ARG A 171 -11.68 15.61 -0.60
N GLU A 172 -11.33 16.03 -1.82
CA GLU A 172 -12.30 16.58 -2.78
C GLU A 172 -13.21 15.46 -3.33
N LEU A 173 -12.64 14.30 -3.63
CA LEU A 173 -13.41 13.13 -4.06
C LEU A 173 -14.42 12.70 -2.99
N GLN A 174 -14.00 12.61 -1.72
CA GLN A 174 -14.86 12.26 -0.59
C GLN A 174 -15.99 13.28 -0.43
N SER A 175 -15.67 14.58 -0.48
CA SER A 175 -16.69 15.63 -0.40
C SER A 175 -17.70 15.54 -1.55
N THR A 176 -17.26 15.15 -2.74
CA THR A 176 -18.11 15.07 -3.94
C THR A 176 -18.96 13.80 -3.96
N LEU A 177 -18.41 12.68 -3.50
CA LEU A 177 -19.05 11.36 -3.56
C LEU A 177 -19.94 11.07 -2.35
N GLY A 178 -19.70 11.70 -1.21
CA GLY A 178 -20.48 11.49 0.01
C GLY A 178 -20.22 10.14 0.71
N VAL A 179 -19.19 9.40 0.29
CA VAL A 179 -18.74 8.14 0.90
C VAL A 179 -17.25 8.23 1.25
N PRO A 180 -16.74 7.42 2.19
CA PRO A 180 -15.32 7.41 2.51
C PRO A 180 -14.45 7.12 1.28
N VAL A 181 -13.41 7.95 1.06
CA VAL A 181 -12.40 7.75 0.02
C VAL A 181 -11.04 7.54 0.67
N ILE A 182 -10.48 6.36 0.50
CA ILE A 182 -9.21 5.97 1.11
C ILE A 182 -8.05 6.37 0.20
N ASP A 183 -7.21 7.26 0.73
CA ASP A 183 -5.86 7.51 0.23
C ASP A 183 -4.92 6.40 0.70
N PRO A 184 -4.28 5.66 -0.22
CA PRO A 184 -3.49 4.49 0.15
C PRO A 184 -2.19 4.83 0.89
N VAL A 185 -1.65 6.03 0.69
CA VAL A 185 -0.43 6.47 1.36
C VAL A 185 -0.73 6.80 2.82
N ILE A 186 -1.84 7.50 3.08
CA ILE A 186 -2.31 7.77 4.45
C ILE A 186 -2.72 6.47 5.13
N ALA A 187 -3.42 5.57 4.43
CA ALA A 187 -3.83 4.27 4.97
C ALA A 187 -2.61 3.47 5.47
N ALA A 188 -1.56 3.37 4.65
CA ALA A 188 -0.33 2.67 5.03
C ALA A 188 0.33 3.29 6.26
N LEU A 189 0.43 4.63 6.30
CA LEU A 189 0.99 5.36 7.44
C LEU A 189 0.22 5.07 8.72
N LYS A 190 -1.12 5.20 8.70
CA LYS A 190 -1.95 5.01 9.88
C LYS A 190 -1.97 3.57 10.38
N VAL A 191 -1.95 2.59 9.48
CA VAL A 191 -1.81 1.19 9.86
C VAL A 191 -0.42 0.92 10.44
N ALA A 192 0.64 1.55 9.94
CA ALA A 192 1.98 1.41 10.50
C ALA A 192 2.06 1.99 11.91
N GLU A 193 1.56 3.20 12.13
CA GLU A 193 1.51 3.85 13.46
C GLU A 193 0.73 2.99 14.46
N MET A 194 -0.45 2.52 14.08
CA MET A 194 -1.26 1.61 14.90
C MET A 194 -0.50 0.31 15.21
N LYS A 195 0.11 -0.33 14.22
CA LYS A 195 0.86 -1.58 14.40
C LYS A 195 2.09 -1.41 15.30
N VAL A 196 2.76 -0.26 15.24
CA VAL A 196 3.88 0.07 16.15
C VAL A 196 3.36 0.26 17.57
N ASP A 197 2.25 0.98 17.75
CA ASP A 197 1.66 1.22 19.08
C ASP A 197 1.24 -0.09 19.75
N ILE A 198 0.52 -0.99 19.05
CA ILE A 198 0.12 -2.28 19.60
C ILE A 198 1.33 -3.19 19.87
N LYS A 199 2.36 -3.16 19.02
CA LYS A 199 3.58 -3.94 19.23
C LYS A 199 4.30 -3.48 20.49
N ARG A 200 4.44 -2.16 20.70
CA ARG A 200 5.10 -1.59 21.87
C ARG A 200 4.33 -1.83 23.16
N LYS A 201 3.00 -1.66 23.14
CA LYS A 201 2.16 -1.77 24.34
C LYS A 201 1.84 -3.20 24.74
N PHE A 202 1.61 -4.08 23.77
CA PHE A 202 1.07 -5.41 24.03
C PHE A 202 1.98 -6.54 23.54
N GLY A 203 3.10 -6.23 22.85
CA GLY A 203 4.00 -7.24 22.30
C GLY A 203 3.44 -7.96 21.07
N TRP A 204 2.34 -7.45 20.47
CA TRP A 204 1.73 -8.08 19.30
C TRP A 204 2.53 -7.78 18.04
N SER A 205 3.30 -8.77 17.58
CA SER A 205 4.12 -8.71 16.38
C SER A 205 3.84 -9.90 15.44
N TYR A 206 4.56 -9.98 14.32
CA TYR A 206 4.48 -11.14 13.42
C TYR A 206 4.79 -12.44 14.16
N SER A 207 3.90 -13.43 14.02
CA SER A 207 4.13 -14.78 14.53
C SER A 207 5.21 -15.47 13.72
N ARG A 208 6.19 -16.07 14.41
CA ARG A 208 7.33 -16.77 13.81
C ARG A 208 7.16 -18.29 13.75
N ILE A 209 5.95 -18.79 14.01
CA ILE A 209 5.63 -20.24 14.04
C ILE A 209 5.35 -20.79 12.64
N GLY A 210 5.01 -19.94 11.66
CA GLY A 210 4.59 -20.37 10.33
C GLY A 210 4.97 -19.35 9.26
N LEU A 211 3.98 -18.68 8.65
CA LEU A 211 4.16 -17.81 7.48
C LEU A 211 5.34 -16.81 7.55
N TYR A 212 5.70 -16.33 8.74
CA TYR A 212 6.81 -15.38 8.92
C TYR A 212 7.97 -15.96 9.74
N GLU A 213 8.13 -17.29 9.79
CA GLU A 213 9.36 -17.92 10.28
C GLU A 213 10.57 -17.32 9.56
N MET A 214 11.62 -16.97 10.31
CA MET A 214 12.81 -16.38 9.70
C MET A 214 13.68 -17.48 9.07
N PRO A 215 14.31 -17.23 7.90
CA PRO A 215 15.30 -18.16 7.36
C PRO A 215 16.47 -18.39 8.34
N PRO A 216 17.12 -19.56 8.29
CA PRO A 216 18.24 -19.86 9.18
C PRO A 216 19.38 -18.84 9.04
N LEU A 217 19.84 -18.29 10.17
CA LEU A 217 20.88 -17.26 10.17
C LEU A 217 22.21 -17.76 9.61
N ASN A 218 22.52 -19.06 9.76
CA ASN A 218 23.71 -19.67 9.19
C ASN A 218 23.67 -19.66 7.65
N GLU A 219 22.52 -19.94 7.03
CA GLU A 219 22.38 -19.90 5.57
C GLU A 219 22.52 -18.46 5.04
N ILE A 220 21.88 -17.50 5.71
CA ILE A 220 22.00 -16.07 5.36
C ILE A 220 23.47 -15.62 5.38
N GLN A 221 24.23 -16.05 6.40
CA GLN A 221 25.65 -15.71 6.54
C GLN A 221 26.53 -16.44 5.52
N GLU A 222 26.34 -17.75 5.36
CA GLU A 222 27.12 -18.60 4.45
C GLU A 222 26.96 -18.15 3.00
N TRP A 223 25.73 -17.87 2.56
CA TRP A 223 25.44 -17.48 1.18
C TRP A 223 25.51 -15.97 0.95
N ASN A 224 25.93 -15.20 1.96
CA ASN A 224 26.12 -13.77 1.84
C ASN A 224 24.84 -13.01 1.42
N LEU A 225 23.68 -13.45 1.91
CA LEU A 225 22.39 -12.84 1.57
C LEU A 225 22.22 -11.50 2.28
N PHE A 226 21.49 -10.57 1.63
CA PHE A 226 21.10 -9.27 2.20
C PHE A 226 22.26 -8.37 2.69
N LYS A 227 23.45 -8.53 2.10
CA LYS A 227 24.51 -7.52 2.22
C LYS A 227 24.22 -6.30 1.35
#